data_AF-R7U677-F1
#
_entry.id   AF-R7U677-F1
#
_cell.length_a   1.000
_cell.length_b   1.000
_cell.length_c   1.000
_cell.angle_alpha   90.00
_cell.angle_beta   90.00
_cell.angle_gamma   90.00
#
_symmetry.space_group_name_H-M   'P 1'
#
loop_
_entity.id
_entity.type
_entity.pdbx_description
1 polymer ?
#
loop_
_entity_poly.entity_id
_entity_poly.type
_entity_poly.pdbx_seq_one_letter_code
_entity_poly.pdbx_strand_id
1 'polypeptide(L)'
;IEVRFLSASEIAAQLLDGKVHVGVTGLDLIEESAGQRKTEDLLKMITPLGFGGAKVVVAVPTGWVDVTTLEDLRDVAGLMHRKQNRLLKIATKYTNLTRRFFHQRGFSEYRLVESAGATEGAPNAGAADLIVDITSSGATLAANGLRVLRDGVILSSEAWLV
;
A
#
# COMPACT_ATOMS: atom_id res chain seq x y z
N ILE A 1 25.78 19.87 -12.56
CA ILE A 1 24.72 18.91 -12.17
C ILE A 1 25.43 17.59 -11.93
N GLU A 2 25.32 17.01 -10.73
CA GLU A 2 25.81 15.68 -10.39
C GLU A 2 24.63 14.71 -10.41
N VAL A 3 24.81 13.52 -10.99
CA VAL A 3 23.74 12.51 -11.11
C VAL A 3 24.17 11.25 -10.35
N ARG A 4 23.28 10.75 -9.49
CA ARG A 4 23.47 9.50 -8.73
C ARG A 4 22.36 8.52 -9.10
N PHE A 5 22.72 7.25 -9.21
CA PHE A 5 21.78 6.16 -9.39
C PHE A 5 21.56 5.46 -8.06
N LEU A 6 20.32 5.50 -7.58
CA LEU A 6 19.89 4.96 -6.28
C LEU A 6 18.63 4.12 -6.52
N SER A 7 18.27 3.28 -5.55
CA SER A 7 16.94 2.64 -5.60
C SER A 7 15.84 3.70 -5.47
N ALA A 8 14.65 3.43 -6.03
CA ALA A 8 13.54 4.37 -6.01
C ALA A 8 13.12 4.78 -4.59
N SER A 9 13.20 3.85 -3.62
CA SER A 9 12.92 4.13 -2.21
C SER A 9 13.97 5.02 -1.56
N GLU A 10 15.25 4.84 -1.91
CA GLU A 10 16.31 5.74 -1.45
C GLU A 10 16.18 7.14 -2.05
N ILE A 11 15.75 7.26 -3.31
CA ILE A 11 15.47 8.57 -3.93
C ILE A 11 14.39 9.30 -3.13
N ALA A 12 13.27 8.63 -2.82
CA ALA A 12 12.19 9.22 -2.04
C ALA A 12 12.66 9.66 -0.64
N ALA A 13 13.43 8.82 0.05
CA ALA A 13 13.97 9.14 1.37
C ALA A 13 14.96 10.33 1.32
N GLN A 14 15.87 10.36 0.35
CA GLN A 14 16.87 11.43 0.24
C GLN A 14 16.29 12.78 -0.19
N LEU A 15 15.21 12.78 -0.98
CA LEU A 15 14.44 13.99 -1.27
C LEU A 15 13.84 14.55 0.03
N LEU A 16 13.17 13.71 0.82
CA LEU A 16 12.56 14.11 2.09
C LEU A 16 13.58 14.57 3.14
N ASP A 17 14.78 13.99 3.14
CA ASP A 17 15.90 14.38 3.99
C ASP A 17 16.61 15.67 3.50
N GLY A 18 16.30 16.17 2.31
CA GLY A 18 16.98 17.32 1.69
C GLY A 18 18.42 17.04 1.22
N LYS A 19 18.82 15.76 1.12
CA LYS A 19 20.15 15.35 0.62
C LYS A 19 20.23 15.39 -0.91
N VAL A 20 19.09 15.22 -1.56
CA VAL A 20 18.93 15.32 -3.02
C VAL A 20 17.96 16.46 -3.30
N HIS A 21 18.30 17.32 -4.26
CA HIS A 21 17.50 18.49 -4.61
C HIS A 21 16.39 18.19 -5.62
N VAL A 22 16.61 17.20 -6.49
CA VAL A 22 15.68 16.81 -7.57
C VAL A 22 15.82 15.30 -7.81
N GLY A 23 14.70 14.60 -7.97
CA GLY A 23 14.68 13.15 -8.16
C GLY A 23 13.52 12.67 -9.02
N VAL A 24 13.68 11.46 -9.57
CA VAL A 24 12.62 10.74 -10.28
C VAL A 24 12.30 9.47 -9.50
N THR A 25 11.10 9.38 -8.95
CA THR A 25 10.65 8.22 -8.18
C THR A 25 9.12 8.08 -8.22
N GLY A 26 8.60 6.94 -7.75
CA GLY A 26 7.17 6.66 -7.72
C GLY A 26 6.45 7.45 -6.63
N LEU A 27 5.23 7.92 -6.93
CA LEU A 27 4.38 8.62 -5.95
C LEU A 27 4.10 7.76 -4.71
N ASP A 28 3.92 6.45 -4.88
CA ASP A 28 3.72 5.49 -3.79
C ASP A 28 4.87 5.50 -2.77
N LEU A 29 6.11 5.61 -3.23
CA LEU A 29 7.27 5.64 -2.35
C LEU A 29 7.39 6.98 -1.63
N ILE A 30 7.06 8.07 -2.29
CA ILE A 30 7.03 9.41 -1.66
C ILE A 30 5.96 9.45 -0.57
N GLU A 31 4.73 9.03 -0.90
CA GLU A 31 3.58 9.02 0.00
C GLU A 31 3.75 8.08 1.20
N GLU A 32 4.45 6.96 1.01
CA GLU A 32 4.83 6.05 2.10
C GLU A 32 5.92 6.67 2.98
N SER A 33 6.94 7.30 2.38
CA SER A 33 8.09 7.86 3.09
C SER A 33 7.76 9.18 3.83
N ALA A 34 6.79 9.94 3.34
CA ALA A 34 6.29 11.15 4.00
C ALA A 34 5.68 10.86 5.39
N GLY A 35 5.27 9.61 5.62
CA GLY A 35 4.69 9.14 6.87
C GLY A 35 3.25 9.62 7.03
N GLN A 36 2.96 10.34 8.12
CA GLN A 36 1.65 10.93 8.39
C GLN A 36 1.56 12.41 7.99
N ARG A 37 2.65 12.98 7.48
CA ARG A 37 2.71 14.35 6.99
C ARG A 37 2.18 14.41 5.57
N LYS A 38 1.67 15.57 5.15
CA LYS A 38 1.27 15.77 3.76
C LYS A 38 2.50 15.96 2.89
N THR A 39 2.55 15.27 1.75
CA THR A 39 3.68 15.36 0.82
C THR A 39 3.88 16.79 0.31
N GLU A 40 2.79 17.53 0.07
CA GLU A 40 2.88 18.91 -0.44
C GLU A 40 3.54 19.89 0.54
N ASP A 41 3.53 19.56 1.83
CA ASP A 41 4.20 20.36 2.88
C ASP A 41 5.71 20.07 2.93
N LEU A 42 6.17 18.96 2.34
CA LEU A 42 7.55 18.48 2.41
C LEU A 42 8.32 18.65 1.11
N LEU A 43 7.64 18.43 -0.03
CA LEU A 43 8.25 18.36 -1.35
C LEU A 43 7.43 19.12 -2.36
N LYS A 44 8.12 19.74 -3.32
CA LYS A 44 7.48 20.37 -4.47
C LYS A 44 7.33 19.34 -5.60
N MET A 45 6.13 18.83 -5.79
CA MET A 45 5.83 17.93 -6.92
C MET A 45 5.85 18.74 -8.23
N ILE A 46 6.82 18.48 -9.12
CA ILE A 46 7.02 19.27 -10.34
C ILE A 46 6.07 18.80 -11.45
N THR A 47 6.14 17.53 -11.84
CA THR A 47 5.26 16.97 -12.88
C THR A 47 5.19 15.43 -12.80
N PRO A 48 4.03 14.82 -13.09
CA PRO A 48 3.98 13.42 -13.44
C PRO A 48 4.73 13.18 -14.75
N LEU A 49 5.32 11.99 -14.89
CA LEU A 49 6.12 11.62 -16.07
C LEU A 49 5.37 10.68 -17.03
N GLY A 50 4.19 10.18 -16.68
CA GLY A 50 3.34 9.38 -17.57
C GLY A 50 3.81 7.93 -17.77
N PHE A 51 4.71 7.42 -16.92
CA PHE A 51 5.17 6.03 -16.96
C PHE A 51 5.25 5.41 -15.57
N GLY A 52 5.39 4.08 -15.50
CA GLY A 52 5.48 3.36 -14.23
C GLY A 52 4.13 3.24 -13.50
N GLY A 53 3.03 3.27 -14.25
CA GLY A 53 1.67 3.23 -13.68
C GLY A 53 1.40 1.97 -12.85
N ALA A 54 0.92 2.19 -11.64
CA ALA A 54 0.51 1.14 -10.72
C ALA A 54 -0.52 1.66 -9.70
N LYS A 55 -1.10 0.76 -8.92
CA LYS A 55 -2.03 1.10 -7.84
C LYS A 55 -1.65 0.36 -6.57
N VAL A 56 -1.61 1.08 -5.46
CA VAL A 56 -1.58 0.47 -4.13
C VAL A 56 -3.01 0.08 -3.78
N VAL A 57 -3.24 -1.19 -3.46
CA VAL A 57 -4.58 -1.77 -3.34
C VAL A 57 -4.72 -2.68 -2.12
N VAL A 58 -5.94 -2.75 -1.58
CA VAL A 58 -6.36 -3.78 -0.64
C VAL A 58 -6.81 -5.00 -1.44
N ALA A 59 -6.14 -6.14 -1.24
CA ALA A 59 -6.46 -7.39 -1.92
C ALA A 59 -6.76 -8.51 -0.93
N VAL A 60 -7.89 -9.19 -1.15
CA VAL A 60 -8.41 -10.27 -0.31
C VAL A 60 -8.36 -11.62 -1.05
N PRO A 61 -8.37 -12.76 -0.34
CA PRO A 61 -8.51 -14.07 -0.96
C PRO A 61 -9.76 -14.17 -1.84
N THR A 62 -9.62 -14.75 -3.03
CA THR A 62 -10.72 -14.98 -3.98
C THR A 62 -11.85 -15.83 -3.39
N GLY A 63 -11.52 -16.73 -2.46
CA GLY A 63 -12.50 -17.53 -1.71
C GLY A 63 -13.40 -16.72 -0.77
N TRP A 64 -13.07 -15.45 -0.48
CA TRP A 64 -13.93 -14.56 0.30
C TRP A 64 -14.96 -13.93 -0.64
N VAL A 65 -15.88 -14.74 -1.16
CA VAL A 65 -16.79 -14.36 -2.26
C VAL A 65 -17.65 -13.15 -1.88
N ASP A 66 -18.15 -13.10 -0.63
CA ASP A 66 -19.05 -12.05 -0.14
C ASP A 66 -18.34 -10.77 0.32
N VAL A 67 -16.99 -10.74 0.32
CA VAL A 67 -16.21 -9.58 0.80
C VAL A 67 -15.79 -8.71 -0.38
N THR A 68 -16.68 -7.85 -0.86
CA THR A 68 -16.45 -7.07 -2.10
C THR A 68 -16.00 -5.64 -1.84
N THR A 69 -16.27 -5.11 -0.66
CA THR A 69 -15.98 -3.75 -0.23
C THR A 69 -15.23 -3.72 1.11
N LEU A 70 -14.74 -2.54 1.50
CA LEU A 70 -14.20 -2.33 2.85
C LEU A 70 -15.24 -2.46 3.96
N GLU A 71 -16.51 -2.18 3.68
CA GLU A 71 -17.59 -2.37 4.65
C GLU A 71 -17.77 -3.86 4.96
N ASP A 72 -17.84 -4.71 3.93
CA ASP A 72 -17.88 -6.17 4.10
C ASP A 72 -16.65 -6.67 4.88
N LEU A 73 -15.47 -6.09 4.59
CA LEU A 73 -14.23 -6.46 5.27
C LEU A 73 -14.27 -6.08 6.76
N ARG A 74 -14.85 -4.94 7.10
CA ARG A 74 -15.03 -4.48 8.48
C ARG A 74 -15.96 -5.43 9.25
N ASP A 75 -17.02 -5.90 8.62
CA ASP A 75 -17.93 -6.88 9.24
C ASP A 75 -17.20 -8.20 9.55
N VAL A 76 -16.36 -8.68 8.63
CA VAL A 76 -15.49 -9.85 8.86
C VAL A 76 -14.53 -9.60 10.03
N ALA A 77 -13.87 -8.44 10.07
CA ALA A 77 -12.95 -8.09 11.15
C ALA A 77 -13.66 -8.06 12.51
N GLY A 78 -14.83 -7.44 12.60
CA GLY A 78 -15.63 -7.38 13.82
C GLY A 78 -16.16 -8.74 14.24
N LEU A 79 -16.44 -9.65 13.31
CA LEU A 79 -16.78 -11.05 13.61
C LEU A 79 -15.57 -11.82 14.15
N MET A 80 -14.38 -11.67 13.54
CA MET A 80 -13.14 -12.28 14.02
C MET A 80 -12.78 -11.80 15.41
N HIS A 81 -12.91 -10.49 15.67
CA HIS A 81 -12.63 -9.92 16.97
C HIS A 81 -13.60 -10.47 18.03
N ARG A 82 -14.91 -10.40 17.79
CA ARG A 82 -15.93 -10.86 18.75
C ARG A 82 -15.92 -12.37 19.00
N LYS A 83 -15.69 -13.20 17.98
CA LYS A 83 -15.78 -14.67 18.10
C LYS A 83 -14.47 -15.34 18.46
N GLN A 84 -13.33 -14.75 18.07
CA GLN A 84 -12.02 -15.40 18.18
C GLN A 84 -11.02 -14.56 19.00
N ASN A 85 -11.42 -13.39 19.48
CA ASN A 85 -10.53 -12.41 20.13
C ASN A 85 -9.29 -12.10 19.28
N ARG A 86 -9.47 -12.00 17.95
CA ARG A 86 -8.38 -11.89 16.98
C ARG A 86 -8.62 -10.72 16.03
N LEU A 87 -7.61 -9.88 15.85
CA LEU A 87 -7.61 -8.82 14.84
C LEU A 87 -7.35 -9.39 13.44
N LEU A 88 -7.93 -8.73 12.44
CA LEU A 88 -7.62 -8.98 11.03
C LEU A 88 -6.15 -8.63 10.75
N LYS A 89 -5.40 -9.53 10.14
CA LYS A 89 -3.98 -9.34 9.82
C LYS A 89 -3.84 -8.89 8.37
N ILE A 90 -3.15 -7.76 8.17
CA ILE A 90 -2.87 -7.21 6.85
C ILE A 90 -1.37 -7.25 6.61
N ALA A 91 -0.92 -8.03 5.64
CA ALA A 91 0.48 -8.03 5.23
C ALA A 91 0.74 -6.87 4.25
N THR A 92 1.76 -6.07 4.51
CA THR A 92 2.11 -4.93 3.64
C THR A 92 3.53 -4.43 3.87
N LYS A 93 4.10 -3.81 2.83
CA LYS A 93 5.27 -2.92 2.95
C LYS A 93 4.90 -1.43 3.00
N TYR A 94 3.63 -1.10 2.74
CA TYR A 94 3.08 0.27 2.69
C TYR A 94 2.36 0.60 3.99
N THR A 95 3.11 0.62 5.09
CA THR A 95 2.55 0.75 6.44
C THR A 95 1.85 2.08 6.67
N ASN A 96 2.42 3.19 6.22
CA ASN A 96 1.88 4.53 6.42
C ASN A 96 0.65 4.77 5.54
N LEU A 97 0.71 4.39 4.27
CA LEU A 97 -0.42 4.43 3.35
C LEU A 97 -1.57 3.57 3.84
N THR A 98 -1.29 2.33 4.29
CA THR A 98 -2.32 1.44 4.83
C THR A 98 -2.97 2.05 6.06
N ARG A 99 -2.18 2.53 7.04
CA ARG A 99 -2.73 3.15 8.25
C ARG A 99 -3.62 4.35 7.92
N ARG A 100 -3.13 5.24 7.06
CA ARG A 100 -3.85 6.45 6.63
C ARG A 100 -5.17 6.10 5.97
N PHE A 101 -5.17 5.14 5.04
CA PHE A 101 -6.36 4.70 4.33
C PHE A 101 -7.41 4.10 5.25
N PHE A 102 -7.04 3.11 6.08
CA PHE A 102 -7.99 2.46 6.99
C PHE A 102 -8.51 3.42 8.06
N HIS A 103 -7.66 4.32 8.58
CA HIS A 103 -8.08 5.36 9.52
C HIS A 103 -9.12 6.32 8.91
N GLN A 104 -8.89 6.81 7.68
CA GLN A 104 -9.84 7.68 6.98
C GLN A 104 -11.20 7.01 6.72
N ARG A 105 -11.24 5.68 6.64
CA ARG A 105 -12.46 4.89 6.47
C ARG A 105 -13.06 4.41 7.78
N GLY A 106 -12.54 4.85 8.93
CA GLY A 106 -13.06 4.47 10.25
C GLY A 106 -12.88 2.99 10.59
N PHE A 107 -11.88 2.33 10.01
CA PHE A 107 -11.59 0.91 10.24
C PHE A 107 -10.36 0.81 11.16
N SER A 108 -10.54 0.31 12.39
CA SER A 108 -9.46 0.11 13.37
C SER A 108 -9.22 -1.35 13.79
N GLU A 109 -10.08 -2.30 13.45
CA GLU A 109 -10.01 -3.70 13.88
C GLU A 109 -9.01 -4.56 13.08
N TYR A 110 -7.78 -4.06 12.92
CA TYR A 110 -6.73 -4.77 12.20
C TYR A 110 -5.38 -4.61 12.89
N ARG A 111 -4.42 -5.47 12.51
CA ARG A 111 -3.00 -5.29 12.78
C ARG A 111 -2.19 -5.48 11.52
N LEU A 112 -1.14 -4.68 11.37
CA LEU A 112 -0.21 -4.84 10.27
C LEU A 112 0.81 -5.93 10.56
N VAL A 113 1.17 -6.66 9.52
CA VAL A 113 2.30 -7.58 9.45
C VAL A 113 3.22 -7.03 8.38
N GLU A 114 4.43 -6.64 8.75
CA GLU A 114 5.39 -6.11 7.80
C GLU A 114 5.87 -7.22 6.87
N SER A 115 5.81 -6.96 5.56
CA SER A 115 6.25 -7.92 4.55
C SER A 115 7.58 -7.49 3.96
N ALA A 116 8.64 -8.26 4.22
CA ALA A 116 9.98 -8.06 3.66
C ALA A 116 10.18 -8.73 2.29
N GLY A 117 9.15 -9.39 1.74
CA GLY A 117 9.25 -10.20 0.52
C GLY A 117 7.96 -10.23 -0.29
N ALA A 118 7.72 -11.35 -1.00
CA ALA A 118 6.51 -11.59 -1.79
C ALA A 118 5.26 -11.52 -0.90
N THR A 119 4.65 -10.34 -0.88
CA THR A 119 3.54 -10.00 0.02
C THR A 119 2.30 -10.83 -0.33
N GLU A 120 2.13 -11.13 -1.61
CA GLU A 120 1.07 -11.97 -2.17
C GLU A 120 1.06 -13.40 -1.63
N GLY A 121 2.19 -13.91 -1.14
CA GLY A 121 2.27 -15.24 -0.53
C GLY A 121 1.80 -15.29 0.92
N ALA A 122 1.71 -14.15 1.61
CA ALA A 122 1.43 -14.10 3.04
C ALA A 122 0.06 -14.70 3.43
N PRO A 123 -1.03 -14.53 2.65
CA PRO A 123 -2.31 -15.18 2.94
C PRO A 123 -2.23 -16.71 2.84
N ASN A 124 -1.64 -17.25 1.77
CA ASN A 124 -1.52 -18.69 1.57
C ASN A 124 -0.60 -19.36 2.62
N ALA A 125 0.40 -18.64 3.12
CA ALA A 125 1.26 -19.08 4.21
C ALA A 125 0.62 -18.96 5.61
N GLY A 126 -0.58 -18.38 5.73
CA GLY A 126 -1.27 -18.15 7.01
C GLY A 126 -0.67 -17.02 7.88
N ALA A 127 0.27 -16.24 7.33
CA ALA A 127 0.91 -15.13 8.04
C ALA A 127 -0.03 -13.91 8.15
N ALA A 128 -0.90 -13.70 7.16
CA ALA A 128 -1.90 -12.65 7.12
C ALA A 128 -3.25 -13.16 6.60
N ASP A 129 -4.33 -12.40 6.81
CA ASP A 129 -5.66 -12.72 6.25
C ASP A 129 -5.83 -12.11 4.86
N LEU A 130 -5.21 -10.95 4.61
CA LEU A 130 -5.23 -10.22 3.35
C LEU A 130 -3.96 -9.36 3.21
N ILE A 131 -3.81 -8.69 2.07
CA ILE A 131 -2.65 -7.83 1.82
C ILE A 131 -3.04 -6.40 1.43
N VAL A 132 -2.11 -5.49 1.68
CA VAL A 132 -2.02 -4.24 0.94
C VAL A 132 -0.72 -4.23 0.17
N ASP A 133 -0.81 -4.18 -1.15
CA ASP A 133 0.36 -4.19 -2.03
C ASP A 133 0.11 -3.39 -3.31
N ILE A 134 1.18 -3.16 -4.06
CA ILE A 134 1.16 -2.45 -5.33
C ILE A 134 0.94 -3.42 -6.49
N THR A 135 0.12 -3.03 -7.46
CA THR A 135 -0.11 -3.82 -8.67
C THR A 135 -0.29 -2.95 -9.90
N SER A 136 0.23 -3.39 -11.05
CA SER A 136 -0.01 -2.74 -12.34
C SER A 136 -1.17 -3.39 -13.08
N SER A 137 -1.05 -4.68 -13.44
CA SER A 137 -2.06 -5.42 -14.20
C SER A 137 -2.97 -6.30 -13.33
N GLY A 138 -2.63 -6.55 -12.06
CA GLY A 138 -3.31 -7.52 -11.21
C GLY A 138 -2.87 -8.97 -11.39
N ALA A 139 -2.00 -9.29 -12.36
CA ALA A 139 -1.63 -10.67 -12.69
C ALA A 139 -1.00 -11.44 -11.50
N THR A 140 -0.09 -10.80 -10.76
CA THR A 140 0.54 -11.41 -9.57
C THR A 140 -0.46 -11.72 -8.46
N LEU A 141 -1.45 -10.84 -8.25
CA LEU A 141 -2.52 -11.06 -7.29
C LEU A 141 -3.37 -12.27 -7.70
N ALA A 142 -3.80 -12.30 -8.97
CA ALA A 142 -4.62 -13.39 -9.50
C ALA A 142 -3.89 -14.74 -9.43
N ALA A 143 -2.59 -14.78 -9.76
CA ALA A 143 -1.76 -15.97 -9.68
C ALA A 143 -1.66 -16.54 -8.24
N ASN A 144 -1.85 -15.70 -7.23
CA ASN A 144 -1.84 -16.10 -5.82
C ASN A 144 -3.24 -16.23 -5.22
N GLY A 145 -4.28 -16.24 -6.06
CA GLY A 145 -5.66 -16.39 -5.61
C GLY A 145 -6.20 -15.19 -4.87
N LEU A 146 -5.71 -13.97 -5.17
CA LEU A 146 -6.12 -12.72 -4.55
C LEU A 146 -6.91 -11.86 -5.55
N ARG A 147 -7.82 -11.04 -5.02
CA ARG A 147 -8.58 -10.04 -5.78
C ARG A 147 -8.68 -8.72 -5.03
N VAL A 148 -8.73 -7.63 -5.79
CA VAL A 148 -8.85 -6.27 -5.25
C VAL A 148 -10.30 -6.01 -4.80
N LEU A 149 -10.48 -5.34 -3.66
CA LEU A 149 -11.79 -4.84 -3.24
C LEU A 149 -12.26 -3.70 -4.16
N ARG A 150 -13.56 -3.59 -4.41
CA ARG A 150 -14.12 -2.60 -5.35
C ARG A 150 -13.75 -1.16 -4.98
N ASP A 151 -13.75 -0.85 -3.69
CA ASP A 151 -13.38 0.46 -3.13
C ASP A 151 -12.02 0.43 -2.41
N GLY A 152 -11.20 -0.60 -2.70
CA GLY A 152 -9.91 -0.87 -2.07
C GLY A 152 -8.70 -0.27 -2.77
N VAL A 153 -8.88 0.63 -3.74
CA VAL A 153 -7.75 1.39 -4.32
C VAL A 153 -7.34 2.48 -3.33
N ILE A 154 -6.11 2.39 -2.83
CA ILE A 154 -5.55 3.34 -1.85
C ILE A 154 -4.93 4.53 -2.56
N LEU A 155 -4.10 4.26 -3.56
CA LEU A 155 -3.36 5.27 -4.31
C LEU A 155 -3.17 4.82 -5.74
N SER A 156 -3.40 5.71 -6.71
CA SER A 156 -2.89 5.53 -8.07
C SER A 156 -1.51 6.18 -8.14
N SER A 157 -0.51 5.41 -8.53
CA SER A 157 0.90 5.82 -8.58
C SER A 157 1.44 5.81 -10.01
N GLU A 158 2.36 6.72 -10.25
CA GLU A 158 3.21 6.78 -11.43
C GLU A 158 4.56 7.39 -11.04
N ALA A 159 5.52 7.44 -11.96
CA ALA A 159 6.77 8.17 -11.74
C ALA A 159 6.55 9.69 -11.80
N TRP A 160 7.17 10.40 -10.86
CA TRP A 160 7.12 11.86 -10.75
C TRP A 160 8.53 12.45 -10.78
N LEU A 161 8.63 13.64 -11.37
CA LEU A 161 9.74 14.56 -11.12
C LEU A 161 9.39 15.41 -9.90
N VAL A 162 10.27 15.39 -8.91
CA VAL A 162 10.12 16.09 -7.63
C VAL A 162 11.39 16.85 -7.31
#